data_AF-A0A7X8E767-F1
#
_entry.id   AF-A0A7X8E767-F1
#
_cell.length_a   1.000
_cell.length_b   1.000
_cell.length_c   1.000
_cell.angle_alpha   90.00
_cell.angle_beta   90.00
_cell.angle_gamma   90.00
#
_symmetry.space_group_name_H-M   'P 1'
#
loop_
_entity.id
_entity.type
_entity.pdbx_description
1 polymer ?
#
loop_
_entity_poly.entity_id
_entity_poly.type
_entity_poly.pdbx_seq_one_letter_code
_entity_poly.pdbx_strand_id
1 'polypeptide(L)' 'FSVEILKDLVSQGYSGDELVKQFEIQSKNIKKAVTDMLEEADAIAAGEKKAANFDDIFCSED' A
#
# COMPACT_ATOMS: atom_id res chain seq x y z
N PHE A 1 8.78 -4.17 -4.24
CA PHE A 1 7.85 -3.20 -4.85
C PHE A 1 8.36 -2.55 -6.14
N SER A 2 9.44 -1.75 -6.19
CA SER A 2 9.80 -1.01 -7.44
C SER A 2 9.96 -1.87 -8.71
N VAL A 3 10.63 -3.02 -8.64
CA VAL A 3 10.79 -3.89 -9.82
C VAL A 3 9.47 -4.58 -10.21
N GLU A 4 8.60 -4.89 -9.26
CA GLU A 4 7.31 -5.53 -9.51
C GLU A 4 6.32 -4.56 -10.15
N ILE A 5 6.27 -3.31 -9.68
CA ILE A 5 5.46 -2.25 -10.29
C ILE A 5 5.87 -2.04 -11.76
N LEU A 6 7.17 -2.01 -12.05
CA LEU A 6 7.66 -1.89 -13.43
C LEU A 6 7.24 -3.08 -14.29
N LYS A 7 7.39 -4.31 -13.78
CA LYS A 7 6.96 -5.53 -14.50
C LYS A 7 5.46 -5.51 -14.77
N ASP A 8 4.68 -5.11 -13.79
CA ASP A 8 3.23 -5.01 -13.90
C ASP A 8 2.83 -3.96 -14.94
N LEU A 9 3.38 -2.75 -14.87
CA LEU A 9 3.10 -1.68 -15.85
C LEU A 9 3.55 -2.04 -17.27
N VAL A 10 4.70 -2.71 -17.42
CA VAL A 10 5.13 -3.22 -18.73
C VAL A 10 4.18 -4.30 -19.23
N SER A 11 3.68 -5.18 -18.35
CA SER A 11 2.69 -6.20 -18.72
C SER A 11 1.33 -5.61 -19.13
N GLN A 12 0.97 -4.45 -18.57
CA GLN A 12 -0.19 -3.66 -18.95
C GLN A 12 0.02 -2.92 -20.30
N GLY A 13 1.22 -2.97 -20.88
CA GLY A 13 1.54 -2.38 -22.18
C GLY A 13 2.07 -0.95 -22.13
N TYR A 14 2.32 -0.39 -20.95
CA TYR A 14 2.90 0.95 -20.83
C TYR A 14 4.36 0.97 -21.31
N SER A 15 4.74 2.06 -21.98
CA SER A 15 6.12 2.25 -22.47
C SER A 15 6.49 3.74 -22.51
N GLY A 16 7.79 4.03 -22.64
CA GLY A 16 8.32 5.40 -22.77
C GLY A 16 7.95 6.29 -21.58
N ASP A 17 7.63 7.56 -21.86
CA ASP A 17 7.26 8.55 -20.85
C ASP A 17 6.00 8.19 -20.06
N GLU A 18 5.06 7.47 -20.68
CA GLU A 18 3.83 7.04 -20.01
C GLU A 18 4.11 5.98 -18.94
N LEU A 19 5.03 5.06 -19.20
CA LEU A 19 5.50 4.08 -18.21
C LEU A 19 6.14 4.76 -17.01
N VAL A 20 6.99 5.75 -17.26
CA VAL A 20 7.66 6.51 -16.19
C VAL A 20 6.63 7.24 -15.32
N LYS A 21 5.65 7.89 -15.95
CA LYS A 21 4.58 8.61 -15.23
C LYS A 21 3.74 7.67 -14.37
N GLN A 22 3.31 6.53 -14.92
CA GLN A 22 2.53 5.55 -14.15
C GLN A 22 3.35 4.92 -13.02
N PHE A 23 4.64 4.66 -13.27
CA PHE A 23 5.56 4.14 -12.27
C PHE A 23 5.73 5.10 -11.10
N GLU A 24 5.90 6.40 -11.35
CA GLU A 24 6.00 7.40 -10.29
C GLU A 24 4.72 7.48 -9.45
N ILE A 25 3.55 7.44 -10.09
CA ILE A 25 2.25 7.48 -9.40
C ILE A 25 2.10 6.25 -8.50
N GLN A 26 2.27 5.04 -9.05
CA GLN A 26 2.13 3.81 -8.27
C GLN A 26 3.18 3.70 -7.17
N SER A 27 4.44 4.01 -7.46
CA SER A 27 5.54 3.97 -6.48
C SER A 27 5.30 4.94 -5.32
N LYS A 28 4.79 6.15 -5.60
CA LYS A 28 4.43 7.12 -4.56
C LYS A 28 3.29 6.64 -3.68
N ASN A 29 2.24 6.07 -4.28
CA ASN A 29 1.09 5.55 -3.53
C ASN A 29 1.49 4.39 -2.62
N ILE A 30 2.31 3.45 -3.13
CA ILE A 30 2.79 2.32 -2.32
C ILE A 30 3.69 2.80 -1.19
N LYS A 31 4.61 3.73 -1.45
CA LYS A 31 5.43 4.31 -0.37
C LYS A 31 4.57 4.94 0.72
N LYS A 32 3.56 5.72 0.33
CA LYS A 32 2.63 6.32 1.29
C LYS A 32 1.90 5.26 2.11
N ALA A 33 1.28 4.27 1.45
CA ALA A 33 0.55 3.20 2.15
C ALA A 33 1.46 2.40 3.12
N VAL A 34 2.72 2.15 2.73
CA VAL A 34 3.70 1.49 3.60
C VAL A 34 4.07 2.36 4.79
N THR A 35 4.26 3.68 4.59
CA THR A 35 4.50 4.62 5.70
C THR A 35 3.30 4.68 6.64
N ASP A 36 2.09 4.81 6.11
CA ASP A 36 0.86 4.85 6.92
C ASP A 36 0.70 3.55 7.73
N MET A 37 1.00 2.39 7.14
CA MET A 37 0.98 1.09 7.82
C MET A 37 2.05 0.99 8.93
N LEU A 38 3.24 1.55 8.71
CA LEU A 38 4.29 1.62 9.72
C LEU A 38 3.88 2.52 10.89
N GLU A 39 3.38 3.72 10.61
CA GLU A 39 2.89 4.64 11.64
C GLU A 39 1.75 4.02 12.46
N GLU A 40 0.83 3.30 11.80
CA GLU A 40 -0.23 2.58 12.48
C GLU A 40 0.31 1.46 13.37
N ALA A 41 1.29 0.68 12.88
CA ALA A 41 1.92 -0.37 13.68
C ALA A 41 2.67 0.21 14.89
N ASP A 42 3.39 1.33 14.72
CA ASP A 42 4.09 2.02 15.80
C ASP A 42 3.11 2.58 16.84
N ALA A 43 1.99 3.18 16.41
CA ALA A 43 0.94 3.67 17.31
C ALA A 43 0.27 2.53 18.10
N ILE A 44 0.10 1.36 17.48
CA ILE A 44 -0.40 0.16 18.16
C ILE A 44 0.62 -0.35 19.19
N ALA A 45 1.90 -0.42 18.81
CA ALA A 45 2.97 -0.87 19.70
C ALA A 45 3.19 0.08 20.90
N ALA A 46 3.04 1.39 20.68
CA ALA A 46 3.07 2.40 21.73
C ALA A 46 1.82 2.38 22.64
N GLY A 47 0.79 1.63 22.26
CA GLY A 47 -0.49 1.55 22.99
C GLY A 47 -1.40 2.77 22.77
N GLU A 48 -1.07 3.64 21.82
CA GLU A 48 -1.86 4.82 21.45
C GLU A 48 -3.07 4.44 20.58
N LYS A 49 -2.98 3.32 19.86
CA LYS A 49 -4.05 2.79 19.01
C LYS A 49 -4.31 1.32 19.35
N LYS A 50 -5.59 0.91 19.36
CA LYS A 50 -5.93 -0.51 19.47
C LYS A 50 -5.69 -1.20 18.12
N ALA A 51 -5.06 -2.37 18.15
CA ALA A 51 -5.05 -3.27 17.02
C ALA A 51 -6.48 -3.71 16.71
N ALA A 52 -6.83 -3.75 15.42
CA ALA A 52 -8.07 -4.39 14.99
C ALA A 52 -7.96 -5.90 15.30
N ASN A 53 -8.99 -6.44 15.95
CA ASN A 53 -9.09 -7.87 16.21
C ASN A 53 -9.89 -8.58 15.10
N PHE A 54 -9.92 -9.91 15.15
CA PHE A 54 -10.63 -10.72 14.15
C PHE A 54 -12.12 -10.38 14.09
N ASP A 55 -12.78 -10.20 15.25
CA ASP A 55 -14.19 -9.83 15.33
C ASP A 55 -14.46 -8.43 14.75
N ASP A 56 -13.54 -7.46 14.89
CA ASP A 56 -13.68 -6.11 14.33
C ASP A 56 -13.72 -6.11 12.79
N ILE A 57 -13.07 -7.10 12.14
CA ILE A 57 -12.93 -7.17 10.69
C ILE A 57 -13.96 -8.14 10.08
N PHE A 58 -14.27 -9.23 10.78
CA PHE A 58 -15.05 -10.35 10.23
C PHE A 58 -16.42 -10.56 10.90
N CYS A 59 -16.77 -9.86 11.98
CA CYS A 59 -18.11 -9.95 12.60
C CYS A 59 -19.06 -8.81 12.20
N SER A 60 -18.94 -8.30 10.98
CA SER A 60 -19.89 -7.34 10.40
C SER A 60 -20.87 -8.00 9.43
N GLU A 61 -21.53 -9.07 9.88
CA GLU A 61 -22.72 -9.63 9.23
C GLU A 61 -23.86 -9.69 10.27
N ASP A 62 -24.88 -8.84 10.10
CA ASP A 62 -26.25 -9.06 10.57
C ASP A 62 -27.12 -9.40 9.36
#